data_AF-A0A922M046-F1
#
_entry.id   AF-A0A922M046-F1
#
_cell.length_a   1.000
_cell.length_b   1.000
_cell.length_c   1.000
_cell.angle_alpha   90.00
_cell.angle_beta   90.00
_cell.angle_gamma   90.00
#
_symmetry.space_group_name_H-M   'P 1'
#
loop_
_entity.id
_entity.type
_entity.pdbx_description
1 polymer ?
#
loop_
_entity_poly.entity_id
_entity_poly.type
_entity_poly.pdbx_seq_one_letter_code
_entity_poly.pdbx_strand_id
1 'polypeptide(L)'
;MESLSKQELISTITKQADQIKRYEGRLRDVVAAYKGLVKEKEALEISLKALNKTESPAEGPGGDEGRDESVAALMLSLSTLTEEKSRMEEAFQADKKLTRDKYENQIAAMREETRTLIQQHLAEEQIKAKRAEESARKICARQEERVALLESKIAELSETVGQYDLRRRHDQQLIQQLKDSVNGRLMDKIAANKDFEETSEPTQKSETDNEKLADSEYLQTLIDKIHILKKELIAENDKLGSPIDISTVFTVQGYENIHLKCKEEYDTLKMEFDLYKQQMKMREVGSETDSDVGDLKNEIALLKEKVETYKMVLEEEKQDKLDTLKLYEEDVTAPPHMLHYAHELARKDLDISQLRKEKHIMEGQFRLRRIQSREGANLEYLKNVVMAYLMSTDNAGRKHMLNAIAAVLHFTTNEKKSVLSNLGWDVQV
;
A
#
# COMPACT_ATOMS: atom_id res chain seq x y z
N MET A 1 20.45 -8.39 -3.25
CA MET A 1 21.45 -9.10 -2.43
C MET A 1 20.76 -10.22 -1.71
N GLU A 2 20.89 -11.45 -2.22
CA GLU A 2 20.50 -12.64 -1.46
C GLU A 2 21.42 -12.69 -0.22
N SER A 3 20.83 -12.60 0.97
CA SER A 3 21.59 -12.76 2.20
C SER A 3 22.15 -14.17 2.23
N LEU A 4 23.46 -14.33 2.01
CA LEU A 4 24.17 -15.59 2.16
C LEU A 4 23.70 -16.26 3.45
N SER A 5 23.25 -17.51 3.32
CA SER A 5 22.76 -18.28 4.45
C SER A 5 23.84 -18.31 5.53
N LYS A 6 23.42 -18.33 6.80
CA LYS A 6 24.34 -18.48 7.95
C LYS A 6 25.30 -19.66 7.74
N GLN A 7 24.87 -20.73 7.06
CA GLN A 7 25.73 -21.86 6.70
C GLN A 7 26.80 -21.53 5.65
N GLU A 8 26.49 -20.69 4.66
CA GLU A 8 27.42 -20.28 3.60
C GLU A 8 28.48 -19.32 4.15
N LEU A 9 28.09 -18.42 5.06
CA LEU A 9 29.02 -17.58 5.81
C LEU A 9 29.97 -18.40 6.68
N ILE A 10 29.46 -19.42 7.38
CA ILE A 10 30.32 -20.31 8.18
C ILE A 10 31.29 -21.09 7.28
N SER A 11 30.83 -21.60 6.13
CA SER A 11 31.65 -22.32 5.15
C SER A 11 32.75 -21.44 4.53
N THR A 12 32.45 -20.17 4.27
CA THR A 12 33.46 -19.23 3.76
C THR A 12 34.48 -18.86 4.83
N ILE A 13 34.05 -18.64 6.07
CA ILE A 13 34.95 -18.37 7.20
C ILE A 13 35.90 -19.54 7.46
N THR A 14 35.42 -20.79 7.42
CA THR A 14 36.28 -21.97 7.61
C THR A 14 37.28 -22.13 6.46
N LYS A 15 36.85 -21.94 5.21
CA LYS A 15 37.77 -21.95 4.05
C LYS A 15 38.85 -20.86 4.16
N GLN A 16 38.48 -19.66 4.60
CA GLN A 16 39.42 -18.55 4.81
C GLN A 16 40.40 -18.86 5.96
N ALA A 17 39.93 -19.45 7.06
CA ALA A 17 40.79 -19.88 8.16
C ALA A 17 41.83 -20.93 7.72
N ASP A 18 41.42 -21.90 6.90
CA ASP A 18 42.33 -22.91 6.35
C ASP A 18 43.36 -22.30 5.39
N GLN A 19 42.97 -21.33 4.57
CA GLN A 19 43.91 -20.61 3.69
C GLN A 19 44.93 -19.81 4.50
N ILE A 20 44.49 -19.08 5.53
CA ILE A 20 45.39 -18.32 6.41
C ILE A 20 46.41 -19.25 7.05
N LYS A 21 45.98 -20.40 7.58
CA LYS A 21 46.87 -21.40 8.17
C LYS A 21 47.93 -21.92 7.19
N ARG A 22 47.57 -22.12 5.91
CA ARG A 22 48.53 -22.52 4.86
C ARG A 22 49.51 -21.41 4.54
N TYR A 23 49.04 -20.16 4.45
CA TYR A 23 49.91 -19.01 4.21
C TYR A 23 50.87 -18.77 5.36
N GLU A 24 50.43 -18.92 6.62
CA GLU A 24 51.30 -18.84 7.80
C GLU A 24 52.41 -19.89 7.77
N GLY A 25 52.09 -21.14 7.35
CA GLY A 25 53.07 -22.19 7.15
C GLY A 25 54.12 -21.80 6.10
N ARG A 26 53.66 -21.40 4.90
CA ARG A 26 54.56 -20.98 3.81
C ARG A 26 55.43 -19.77 4.20
N LEU A 27 54.86 -18.80 4.93
CA LEU A 27 55.61 -17.63 5.38
C LEU A 27 56.69 -18.03 6.39
N ARG A 28 56.41 -18.98 7.28
CA ARG A 28 57.38 -19.52 8.23
C ARG A 28 58.55 -20.20 7.52
N ASP A 29 58.27 -20.99 6.49
CA ASP A 29 59.29 -21.67 5.69
C ASP A 29 60.15 -20.66 4.91
N VAL A 30 59.54 -19.63 4.32
CA VAL A 30 60.25 -18.54 3.63
C VAL A 30 61.15 -17.76 4.60
N VAL A 31 60.67 -17.46 5.81
CA VAL A 31 61.48 -16.80 6.85
C VAL A 31 62.65 -17.69 7.29
N ALA A 32 62.45 -19.01 7.40
CA ALA A 32 63.53 -19.94 7.71
C ALA A 32 64.59 -19.98 6.60
N ALA A 33 64.17 -20.02 5.33
CA ALA A 33 65.04 -19.96 4.18
C ALA A 33 65.84 -18.63 4.14
N TYR A 34 65.18 -17.50 4.37
CA TYR A 34 65.85 -16.19 4.45
C TYR A 34 66.88 -16.13 5.58
N LYS A 35 66.58 -16.69 6.76
CA LYS A 35 67.54 -16.79 7.86
C LYS A 35 68.73 -17.69 7.52
N GLY A 36 68.51 -18.77 6.77
CA GLY A 36 69.58 -19.62 6.25
C GLY A 36 70.49 -18.87 5.30
N LEU A 37 69.91 -18.16 4.33
CA LEU A 37 70.63 -17.37 3.34
C LEU A 37 71.46 -16.23 3.98
N VAL A 38 70.94 -15.58 5.02
CA VAL A 38 71.69 -14.55 5.78
C VAL A 38 72.92 -15.15 6.44
N LYS A 39 72.81 -16.33 7.08
CA LYS A 39 73.95 -17.01 7.70
C LYS A 39 74.99 -17.43 6.67
N GLU A 40 74.54 -17.90 5.50
CA GLU A 40 75.44 -18.27 4.40
C GLU A 40 76.18 -17.05 3.85
N LYS A 41 75.48 -15.91 3.69
CA LYS A 41 76.09 -14.62 3.33
C LYS A 41 77.14 -14.18 4.36
N GLU A 42 76.84 -14.26 5.65
CA GLU A 42 77.78 -13.93 6.73
C GLU A 42 79.03 -14.84 6.70
N ALA A 43 78.86 -16.14 6.45
CA ALA A 43 79.96 -17.08 6.32
C ALA A 43 80.84 -16.77 5.10
N LEU A 44 80.22 -16.40 3.97
CA LEU A 44 80.94 -15.98 2.77
C LEU A 44 81.70 -14.67 2.99
N GLU A 45 81.11 -13.67 3.66
CA GLU A 45 81.81 -12.42 3.99
C GLU A 45 83.03 -12.64 4.91
N ILE A 46 82.92 -13.54 5.88
CA ILE A 46 84.06 -13.93 6.74
C ILE A 46 85.16 -14.59 5.90
N SER A 47 84.76 -15.48 4.98
CA SER A 47 85.69 -16.20 4.09
C SER A 47 86.41 -15.24 3.13
N LEU A 48 85.67 -14.29 2.56
CA LEU A 48 86.19 -13.24 1.69
C LEU A 48 87.15 -12.31 2.45
N LYS A 49 86.83 -11.96 3.69
CA LYS A 49 87.69 -11.14 4.56
C LYS A 49 88.97 -11.88 4.99
N ALA A 50 88.92 -13.20 5.16
CA ALA A 50 90.10 -14.02 5.42
C ALA A 50 91.01 -14.11 4.20
N LEU A 51 90.44 -14.29 3.01
CA LEU A 51 91.18 -14.34 1.74
C LEU A 51 91.81 -12.99 1.37
N ASN A 52 91.13 -11.89 1.67
CA ASN A 52 91.67 -10.54 1.43
C ASN A 52 92.76 -10.16 2.46
N LYS A 53 92.88 -10.90 3.57
CA LYS A 53 93.93 -10.70 4.59
C LYS A 53 95.22 -11.47 4.26
N THR A 54 95.16 -12.46 3.36
CA THR A 54 96.35 -13.17 2.86
C THR A 54 97.11 -12.41 1.78
N GLU A 55 96.60 -11.27 1.31
CA GLU A 55 97.28 -10.37 0.38
C GLU A 55 97.93 -9.17 1.11
N SER A 56 99.12 -9.37 1.68
CA SER A 56 100.08 -8.30 2.03
C SER A 56 101.49 -8.89 2.19
N PRO A 57 102.57 -8.14 1.88
CA PRO A 57 103.55 -8.57 0.89
C PRO A 57 104.79 -9.26 1.51
N ALA A 58 105.20 -10.37 0.90
CA ALA A 58 106.55 -10.93 1.06
C ALA A 58 107.28 -10.80 -0.29
N GLU A 59 108.44 -10.16 -0.24
CA GLU A 59 109.33 -9.86 -1.37
C GLU A 59 109.92 -11.13 -2.00
N GLY A 60 109.96 -11.17 -3.33
CA GLY A 60 110.66 -12.19 -4.11
C GLY A 60 110.58 -11.87 -5.61
N PRO A 61 111.71 -11.69 -6.33
CA PRO A 61 111.69 -11.33 -7.74
C PRO A 61 111.52 -12.60 -8.60
N GLY A 62 110.31 -12.83 -9.12
CA GLY A 62 110.04 -13.93 -10.05
C GLY A 62 108.60 -14.44 -10.15
N GLY A 63 107.58 -13.58 -10.01
CA GLY A 63 106.17 -14.03 -9.95
C GLY A 63 105.15 -13.10 -10.61
N ASP A 64 105.53 -12.45 -11.71
CA ASP A 64 104.69 -11.46 -12.41
C ASP A 64 103.65 -12.11 -13.34
N GLU A 65 104.05 -13.14 -14.11
CA GLU A 65 103.16 -13.80 -15.08
C GLU A 65 101.98 -14.55 -14.43
N GLY A 66 102.18 -15.20 -13.27
CA GLY A 66 101.10 -15.89 -12.55
C GLY A 66 100.13 -14.95 -11.82
N ARG A 67 100.56 -13.71 -11.53
CA ARG A 67 99.70 -12.67 -10.94
C ARG A 67 98.79 -12.07 -12.01
N ASP A 68 99.31 -11.79 -13.19
CA ASP A 68 98.51 -11.25 -14.30
C ASP A 68 97.46 -12.27 -14.81
N GLU A 69 97.80 -13.56 -14.86
CA GLU A 69 96.83 -14.61 -15.22
C GLU A 69 95.71 -14.75 -14.18
N SER A 70 96.04 -14.62 -12.90
CA SER A 70 95.07 -14.65 -11.79
C SER A 70 94.16 -13.41 -11.78
N VAL A 71 94.73 -12.24 -12.07
CA VAL A 71 93.98 -10.98 -12.21
C VAL A 71 93.05 -11.04 -13.43
N ALA A 72 93.51 -11.59 -14.56
CA ALA A 72 92.69 -11.79 -15.74
C ALA A 72 91.51 -12.75 -15.48
N ALA A 73 91.75 -13.86 -14.77
CA ALA A 73 90.70 -14.81 -14.39
C ALA A 73 89.65 -14.18 -13.45
N LEU A 74 90.09 -13.36 -12.48
CA LEU A 74 89.20 -12.63 -11.59
C LEU A 74 88.38 -11.57 -12.33
N MET A 75 88.99 -10.87 -13.29
CA MET A 75 88.29 -9.88 -14.11
C MET A 75 87.21 -10.53 -14.98
N LEU A 76 87.49 -11.72 -15.53
CA LEU A 76 86.52 -12.51 -16.28
C LEU A 76 85.38 -13.01 -15.39
N SER A 77 85.68 -13.50 -14.18
CA SER A 77 84.69 -13.89 -13.17
C SER A 77 83.83 -12.72 -12.68
N LEU A 78 84.43 -11.54 -12.53
CA LEU A 78 83.71 -10.33 -12.14
C LEU A 78 82.78 -9.87 -13.26
N SER A 79 83.24 -9.94 -14.52
CA SER A 79 82.42 -9.64 -15.69
C SER A 79 81.21 -10.57 -15.80
N THR A 80 81.41 -11.88 -15.64
CA THR A 80 80.30 -12.85 -15.66
C THR A 80 79.34 -12.64 -14.49
N LEU A 81 79.84 -12.35 -13.28
CA LEU A 81 79.00 -12.00 -12.13
C LEU A 81 78.20 -10.71 -12.34
N THR A 82 78.78 -9.69 -13.01
CA THR A 82 78.04 -8.47 -13.34
C THR A 82 76.95 -8.70 -14.39
N GLU A 83 77.22 -9.54 -15.40
CA GLU A 83 76.20 -9.94 -16.38
C GLU A 83 75.10 -10.79 -15.75
N GLU A 84 75.46 -11.74 -14.87
CA GLU A 84 74.50 -12.59 -14.18
C GLU A 84 73.64 -11.77 -13.22
N LYS A 85 74.23 -10.80 -12.52
CA LYS A 85 73.51 -9.83 -11.69
C LYS A 85 72.55 -8.98 -12.53
N SER A 86 72.98 -8.50 -13.69
CA SER A 86 72.12 -7.73 -14.60
C SER A 86 70.92 -8.55 -15.07
N ARG A 87 71.14 -9.81 -15.49
CA ARG A 87 70.05 -10.72 -15.87
C ARG A 87 69.09 -10.98 -14.72
N MET A 88 69.63 -11.19 -13.52
CA MET A 88 68.81 -11.46 -12.33
C MET A 88 67.96 -10.25 -11.95
N GLU A 89 68.51 -9.04 -12.09
CA GLU A 89 67.80 -7.78 -11.81
C GLU A 89 66.71 -7.51 -12.86
N GLU A 90 66.98 -7.77 -14.14
CA GLU A 90 65.97 -7.72 -15.22
C GLU A 90 64.84 -8.74 -14.99
N ALA A 91 65.18 -9.98 -14.63
CA ALA A 91 64.21 -11.03 -14.32
C ALA A 91 63.32 -10.66 -13.12
N PHE A 92 63.92 -10.08 -12.07
CA PHE A 92 63.18 -9.61 -10.90
C PHE A 92 62.23 -8.46 -11.24
N GLN A 93 62.68 -7.49 -12.04
CA GLN A 93 61.82 -6.39 -12.47
C GLN A 93 60.67 -6.87 -13.35
N ALA A 94 60.90 -7.86 -14.22
CA ALA A 94 59.86 -8.48 -15.03
C ALA A 94 58.81 -9.19 -14.16
N ASP A 95 59.23 -9.97 -13.15
CA ASP A 95 58.30 -10.66 -12.24
C ASP A 95 57.53 -9.67 -11.35
N LYS A 96 58.19 -8.61 -10.88
CA LYS A 96 57.52 -7.50 -10.17
C LYS A 96 56.46 -6.82 -11.02
N LYS A 97 56.72 -6.60 -12.32
CA LYS A 97 55.74 -6.03 -13.24
C LYS A 97 54.58 -7.00 -13.47
N LEU A 98 54.88 -8.28 -13.71
CA LEU A 98 53.85 -9.31 -13.92
C LEU A 98 52.93 -9.45 -12.70
N THR A 99 53.49 -9.46 -11.49
CA THR A 99 52.70 -9.53 -10.25
C THR A 99 51.84 -8.30 -10.08
N ARG A 100 52.37 -7.09 -10.31
CA ARG A 100 51.58 -5.85 -10.30
C ARG A 100 50.42 -5.90 -11.30
N ASP A 101 50.69 -6.27 -12.54
CA ASP A 101 49.68 -6.31 -13.61
C ASP A 101 48.60 -7.38 -13.31
N LYS A 102 48.97 -8.51 -12.68
CA LYS A 102 48.00 -9.51 -12.18
C LYS A 102 47.07 -8.92 -11.12
N TYR A 103 47.60 -8.20 -10.13
CA TYR A 103 46.78 -7.57 -9.08
C TYR A 103 45.90 -6.44 -9.64
N GLU A 104 46.41 -5.63 -10.56
CA GLU A 104 45.63 -4.58 -11.23
C GLU A 104 44.47 -5.18 -12.02
N ASN A 105 44.71 -6.24 -12.80
CA ASN A 105 43.65 -6.95 -13.53
C ASN A 105 42.61 -7.57 -12.59
N GLN A 106 43.03 -8.15 -11.46
CA GLN A 106 42.11 -8.71 -10.47
C GLN A 106 41.24 -7.62 -9.83
N ILE A 107 41.82 -6.46 -9.50
CA ILE A 107 41.07 -5.30 -8.98
C ILE A 107 40.11 -4.76 -10.04
N ALA A 108 40.52 -4.70 -11.31
CA ALA A 108 39.67 -4.26 -12.40
C ALA A 108 38.46 -5.19 -12.60
N ALA A 109 38.69 -6.51 -12.62
CA ALA A 109 37.64 -7.51 -12.74
C ALA A 109 36.63 -7.42 -11.56
N MET A 110 37.12 -7.34 -10.32
CA MET A 110 36.26 -7.19 -9.14
C MET A 110 35.42 -5.90 -9.19
N ARG A 111 36.01 -4.79 -9.69
CA ARG A 111 35.29 -3.51 -9.87
C ARG A 111 34.21 -3.60 -10.95
N GLU A 112 34.48 -4.31 -12.03
CA GLU A 112 33.51 -4.52 -13.11
C GLU A 112 32.35 -5.39 -12.64
N GLU A 113 32.62 -6.49 -11.94
CA GLU A 113 31.61 -7.36 -11.33
C GLU A 113 30.76 -6.59 -10.30
N THR A 114 31.38 -5.76 -9.47
CA THR A 114 30.64 -4.91 -8.53
C THR A 114 29.74 -3.92 -9.29
N ARG A 115 30.20 -3.38 -10.42
CA ARG A 115 29.44 -2.44 -11.23
C ARG A 115 28.23 -3.11 -11.88
N THR A 116 28.39 -4.32 -12.43
CA THR A 116 27.28 -5.07 -13.04
C THR A 116 26.26 -5.48 -11.98
N LEU A 117 26.70 -5.92 -10.80
CA LEU A 117 25.80 -6.27 -9.70
C LEU A 117 24.99 -5.06 -9.20
N ILE A 118 25.63 -3.89 -9.06
CA ILE A 118 24.92 -2.65 -8.70
C ILE A 118 23.90 -2.29 -9.78
N GLN A 119 24.26 -2.43 -11.07
CA GLN A 119 23.37 -2.10 -12.17
C GLN A 119 22.17 -3.06 -12.24
N GLN A 120 22.37 -4.35 -11.96
CA GLN A 120 21.30 -5.34 -11.86
C GLN A 120 20.35 -5.03 -10.70
N HIS A 121 20.87 -4.79 -9.49
CA HIS A 121 20.04 -4.43 -8.35
C HIS A 121 19.29 -3.12 -8.55
N LEU A 122 19.91 -2.12 -9.18
CA LEU A 122 19.22 -0.88 -9.52
C LEU A 122 18.06 -1.14 -10.50
N ALA A 123 18.25 -1.99 -11.52
CA ALA A 123 17.19 -2.35 -12.46
C ALA A 123 16.06 -3.14 -11.80
N GLU A 124 16.38 -4.11 -10.95
CA GLU A 124 15.40 -4.87 -10.16
C GLU A 124 14.56 -3.98 -9.26
N GLU A 125 15.20 -3.08 -8.51
CA GLU A 125 14.53 -2.12 -7.63
C GLU A 125 13.67 -1.14 -8.44
N GLN A 126 14.13 -0.67 -9.60
CA GLN A 126 13.32 0.17 -10.49
C GLN A 126 12.07 -0.57 -11.00
N ILE A 127 12.19 -1.83 -11.38
CA ILE A 127 11.04 -2.63 -11.83
C ILE A 127 10.07 -2.85 -10.67
N LYS A 128 10.57 -3.17 -9.47
CA LYS A 128 9.75 -3.35 -8.26
C LYS A 128 9.01 -2.05 -7.89
N ALA A 129 9.71 -0.92 -7.95
CA ALA A 129 9.12 0.40 -7.74
C ALA A 129 8.02 0.72 -8.76
N LYS A 130 8.25 0.47 -10.05
CA LYS A 130 7.22 0.66 -11.10
C LYS A 130 5.98 -0.21 -10.88
N ARG A 131 6.15 -1.48 -10.50
CA ARG A 131 5.02 -2.37 -10.20
C ARG A 131 4.22 -1.90 -8.98
N ALA A 132 4.90 -1.42 -7.94
CA ALA A 132 4.25 -0.86 -6.76
C ALA A 132 3.51 0.46 -7.09
N GLU A 133 4.08 1.29 -7.96
CA GLU A 133 3.42 2.51 -8.44
C GLU A 133 2.18 2.19 -9.27
N GLU A 134 2.26 1.20 -10.18
CA GLU A 134 1.10 0.75 -10.97
C GLU A 134 -0.02 0.16 -10.10
N SER A 135 0.32 -0.63 -9.07
CA SER A 135 -0.71 -1.16 -8.16
C SER A 135 -1.36 -0.05 -7.33
N ALA A 136 -0.57 0.91 -6.83
CA ALA A 136 -1.10 2.07 -6.13
C ALA A 136 -2.01 2.92 -7.02
N ARG A 137 -1.61 3.18 -8.28
CA ARG A 137 -2.46 3.89 -9.25
C ARG A 137 -3.80 3.20 -9.49
N LYS A 138 -3.82 1.86 -9.59
CA LYS A 138 -5.08 1.10 -9.75
C LYS A 138 -6.00 1.25 -8.54
N ILE A 139 -5.45 1.24 -7.33
CA ILE A 139 -6.24 1.43 -6.10
C ILE A 139 -6.81 2.84 -6.06
N CYS A 140 -6.00 3.88 -6.34
CA CYS A 140 -6.48 5.26 -6.40
C CYS A 140 -7.59 5.42 -7.45
N ALA A 141 -7.43 4.88 -8.66
CA ALA A 141 -8.46 4.97 -9.70
C ALA A 141 -9.81 4.35 -9.27
N ARG A 142 -9.79 3.18 -8.61
CA ARG A 142 -11.01 2.56 -8.06
C ARG A 142 -11.64 3.40 -6.95
N GLN A 143 -10.81 4.02 -6.10
CA GLN A 143 -11.29 4.88 -5.03
C GLN A 143 -11.92 6.17 -5.59
N GLU A 144 -11.29 6.78 -6.60
CA GLU A 144 -11.84 7.95 -7.30
C GLU A 144 -13.17 7.63 -7.97
N GLU A 145 -13.31 6.48 -8.63
CA GLU A 145 -14.58 6.02 -9.19
C GLU A 145 -15.66 5.84 -8.12
N ARG A 146 -15.32 5.20 -7.00
CA ARG A 146 -16.25 5.04 -5.87
C ARG A 146 -16.67 6.38 -5.27
N VAL A 147 -15.72 7.32 -5.13
CA VAL A 147 -16.02 8.67 -4.64
C VAL A 147 -16.94 9.40 -5.61
N ALA A 148 -16.67 9.34 -6.92
CA ALA A 148 -17.52 9.96 -7.93
C ALA A 148 -18.96 9.39 -7.92
N LEU A 149 -19.12 8.08 -7.73
CA LEU A 149 -20.44 7.45 -7.58
C LEU A 149 -21.16 7.92 -6.32
N LEU A 150 -20.45 8.02 -5.20
CA LEU A 150 -21.01 8.52 -3.94
C LEU A 150 -21.40 10.00 -4.05
N GLU A 151 -20.58 10.83 -4.69
CA GLU A 151 -20.88 12.24 -4.96
C GLU A 151 -22.11 12.39 -5.84
N SER A 152 -22.22 11.58 -6.90
CA SER A 152 -23.41 11.53 -7.75
C SER A 152 -24.65 11.16 -6.94
N LYS A 153 -24.56 10.14 -6.07
CA LYS A 153 -25.69 9.73 -5.23
C LYS A 153 -26.09 10.79 -4.21
N ILE A 154 -25.12 11.49 -3.63
CA ILE A 154 -25.37 12.62 -2.73
C ILE A 154 -26.06 13.76 -3.48
N ALA A 155 -25.68 14.02 -4.74
CA ALA A 155 -26.34 15.02 -5.57
C ALA A 155 -27.82 14.66 -5.83
N GLU A 156 -28.12 13.40 -6.21
CA GLU A 156 -29.50 12.92 -6.37
C GLU A 156 -30.31 13.05 -5.08
N LEU A 157 -29.74 12.64 -3.93
CA LEU A 157 -30.41 12.77 -2.64
C LEU A 157 -30.65 14.23 -2.28
N SER A 158 -29.68 15.10 -2.54
CA SER A 158 -29.82 16.54 -2.32
C SER A 158 -30.92 17.16 -3.19
N GLU A 159 -31.04 16.71 -4.45
CA GLU A 159 -32.10 17.14 -5.35
C GLU A 159 -33.47 16.68 -4.85
N THR A 160 -33.62 15.40 -4.48
CA THR A 160 -34.91 14.88 -3.99
C THR A 160 -35.33 15.58 -2.70
N VAL A 161 -34.41 15.78 -1.75
CA VAL A 161 -34.66 16.56 -0.51
C VAL A 161 -35.07 17.99 -0.85
N GLY A 162 -34.40 18.63 -1.80
CA GLY A 162 -34.78 19.96 -2.30
C GLY A 162 -36.19 20.01 -2.87
N GLN A 163 -36.60 19.01 -3.65
CA GLN A 163 -37.95 18.90 -4.19
C GLN A 163 -39.00 18.68 -3.09
N TYR A 164 -38.70 17.83 -2.10
CA TYR A 164 -39.55 17.63 -0.93
C TYR A 164 -39.73 18.92 -0.13
N ASP A 165 -38.66 19.67 0.10
CA ASP A 165 -38.73 20.95 0.80
C ASP A 165 -39.57 21.98 0.02
N LEU A 166 -39.45 22.03 -1.31
CA LEU A 166 -40.29 22.88 -2.15
C LEU A 166 -41.77 22.50 -2.06
N ARG A 167 -42.09 21.21 -2.16
CA ARG A 167 -43.47 20.70 -2.03
C ARG A 167 -44.03 21.00 -0.64
N ARG A 168 -43.24 20.80 0.42
CA ARG A 168 -43.63 21.14 1.80
C ARG A 168 -43.93 22.63 1.96
N ARG A 169 -43.12 23.52 1.36
CA ARG A 169 -43.40 24.98 1.40
C ARG A 169 -44.69 25.31 0.64
N HIS A 170 -44.91 24.70 -0.51
CA HIS A 170 -46.15 24.88 -1.27
C HIS A 170 -47.37 24.42 -0.46
N ASP A 171 -47.31 23.24 0.16
CA ASP A 171 -48.39 22.71 0.98
C ASP A 171 -48.64 23.59 2.22
N GLN A 172 -47.59 24.10 2.87
CA GLN A 172 -47.73 25.08 3.95
C GLN A 172 -48.41 26.37 3.49
N GLN A 173 -48.10 26.88 2.30
CA GLN A 173 -48.77 28.05 1.73
C GLN A 173 -50.24 27.76 1.43
N LEU A 174 -50.55 26.61 0.85
CA LEU A 174 -51.92 26.20 0.57
C LEU A 174 -52.74 26.02 1.85
N ILE A 175 -52.18 25.40 2.87
CA ILE A 175 -52.81 25.26 4.19
C ILE A 175 -53.08 26.65 4.78
N GLN A 176 -52.14 27.59 4.67
CA GLN A 176 -52.34 28.95 5.16
C GLN A 176 -53.46 29.66 4.39
N GLN A 177 -53.51 29.55 3.06
CA GLN A 177 -54.60 30.10 2.24
C GLN A 177 -55.96 29.50 2.61
N LEU A 178 -56.03 28.18 2.80
CA LEU A 178 -57.25 27.52 3.24
C LEU A 178 -57.67 27.97 4.64
N LYS A 179 -56.71 28.12 5.56
CA LYS A 179 -56.95 28.63 6.91
C LYS A 179 -57.51 30.06 6.87
N ASP A 180 -56.93 30.93 6.05
CA ASP A 180 -57.38 32.30 5.90
C ASP A 180 -58.76 32.38 5.22
N SER A 181 -59.04 31.52 4.23
CA SER A 181 -60.36 31.42 3.58
C SER A 181 -61.44 30.90 4.53
N VAL A 182 -61.14 29.88 5.33
CA VAL A 182 -62.06 29.36 6.36
C VAL A 182 -62.30 30.41 7.44
N ASN A 183 -61.26 31.09 7.91
CA ASN A 183 -61.39 32.18 8.87
C ASN A 183 -62.21 33.33 8.29
N GLY A 184 -62.01 33.71 7.03
CA GLY A 184 -62.82 34.71 6.33
C GLY A 184 -64.30 34.33 6.29
N ARG A 185 -64.61 33.11 5.82
CA ARG A 185 -66.00 32.58 5.80
C ARG A 185 -66.61 32.49 7.20
N LEU A 186 -65.82 32.15 8.22
CA LEU A 186 -66.27 32.11 9.60
C LEU A 186 -66.61 33.52 10.08
N MET A 187 -65.76 34.51 9.81
CA MET A 187 -66.02 35.91 10.13
C MET A 187 -67.25 36.45 9.39
N ASP A 188 -67.42 36.11 8.11
CA ASP A 188 -68.61 36.46 7.33
C ASP A 188 -69.88 35.83 7.92
N LYS A 189 -69.82 34.56 8.35
CA LYS A 189 -70.95 33.90 9.03
C LYS A 189 -71.23 34.50 10.41
N ILE A 190 -70.21 34.86 11.17
CA ILE A 190 -70.38 35.53 12.48
C ILE A 190 -71.00 36.92 12.27
N ALA A 191 -70.55 37.67 11.26
CA ALA A 191 -71.15 38.95 10.89
C ALA A 191 -72.62 38.78 10.45
N ALA A 192 -72.91 37.80 9.58
CA ALA A 192 -74.27 37.50 9.13
C ALA A 192 -75.19 37.00 10.26
N ASN A 193 -74.67 36.24 11.24
CA ASN A 193 -75.43 35.85 12.43
C ASN A 193 -75.67 37.02 13.40
N LYS A 194 -74.72 37.96 13.48
CA LYS A 194 -74.87 39.18 14.28
C LYS A 194 -75.97 40.09 13.74
N ASP A 195 -76.23 40.04 12.43
CA ASP A 195 -77.37 40.70 11.78
C ASP A 195 -78.69 39.92 11.93
N PHE A 196 -78.67 38.64 12.34
CA PHE A 196 -79.86 37.79 12.48
C PHE A 196 -80.29 37.57 13.95
N GLU A 197 -79.46 37.93 14.93
CA GLU A 197 -79.75 37.79 16.36
C GLU A 197 -80.74 38.83 16.91
N GLU A 198 -81.26 39.74 16.08
CA GLU A 198 -82.31 40.69 16.48
C GLU A 198 -83.73 40.20 16.15
N THR A 199 -83.92 39.12 15.38
CA THR A 199 -85.26 38.59 15.09
C THR A 199 -85.26 37.10 14.71
N SER A 200 -85.85 36.24 15.57
CA SER A 200 -86.62 35.01 15.27
C SER A 200 -86.22 33.70 16.00
N GLU A 201 -87.27 33.02 16.48
CA GLU A 201 -87.36 31.79 17.30
C GLU A 201 -86.99 30.47 16.57
N PRO A 202 -86.75 29.35 17.29
CA PRO A 202 -86.25 28.11 16.72
C PRO A 202 -87.37 27.19 16.19
N THR A 203 -87.31 26.82 14.91
CA THR A 203 -88.23 25.83 14.30
C THR A 203 -87.60 24.43 14.24
N GLN A 204 -88.29 23.45 14.82
CA GLN A 204 -87.94 22.02 14.83
C GLN A 204 -88.29 21.33 13.49
N LYS A 205 -87.52 20.28 13.13
CA LYS A 205 -87.69 19.43 11.94
C LYS A 205 -88.64 18.25 12.23
N SER A 206 -89.48 17.85 11.27
CA SER A 206 -90.44 16.74 11.38
C SER A 206 -89.90 15.42 10.79
N GLU A 207 -89.94 14.35 11.57
CA GLU A 207 -89.85 12.93 11.18
C GLU A 207 -91.28 12.34 11.15
N THR A 208 -91.72 11.72 10.05
CA THR A 208 -92.84 10.76 10.07
C THR A 208 -92.67 9.70 8.98
N ASP A 209 -91.99 8.62 9.32
CA ASP A 209 -92.30 7.28 8.81
C ASP A 209 -93.22 6.62 9.84
N ASN A 210 -94.36 6.06 9.42
CA ASN A 210 -95.06 5.05 10.23
C ASN A 210 -96.01 4.17 9.41
N GLU A 211 -95.48 3.00 9.09
CA GLU A 211 -96.13 1.71 8.91
C GLU A 211 -97.49 1.54 9.61
N LYS A 212 -98.53 1.21 8.83
CA LYS A 212 -99.61 0.30 9.26
C LYS A 212 -100.02 -0.58 8.08
N LEU A 213 -99.38 -1.74 7.98
CA LEU A 213 -99.90 -2.89 7.23
C LEU A 213 -101.31 -3.20 7.77
N ALA A 214 -102.32 -3.14 6.91
CA ALA A 214 -103.67 -3.57 7.26
C ALA A 214 -103.67 -5.10 7.46
N ASP A 215 -104.17 -5.55 8.61
CA ASP A 215 -104.11 -6.95 9.06
C ASP A 215 -104.68 -7.93 8.02
N SER A 216 -103.81 -8.81 7.52
CA SER A 216 -104.15 -9.86 6.54
C SER A 216 -105.27 -10.80 7.03
N GLU A 217 -105.45 -10.89 8.35
CA GLU A 217 -106.48 -11.73 8.99
C GLU A 217 -107.88 -11.09 8.85
N TYR A 218 -107.99 -9.77 8.89
CA TYR A 218 -109.25 -9.06 8.65
C TYR A 218 -109.69 -9.20 7.19
N LEU A 219 -108.74 -9.11 6.25
CA LEU A 219 -109.00 -9.32 4.83
C LEU A 219 -109.51 -10.74 4.56
N GLN A 220 -108.89 -11.75 5.18
CA GLN A 220 -109.32 -13.15 5.05
C GLN A 220 -110.74 -13.36 5.58
N THR A 221 -111.07 -12.75 6.73
CA THR A 221 -112.42 -12.80 7.31
C THR A 221 -113.48 -12.19 6.38
N LEU A 222 -113.11 -11.14 5.63
CA LEU A 222 -113.97 -10.51 4.63
C LEU A 222 -114.20 -11.43 3.42
N ILE A 223 -113.15 -12.11 2.96
CA ILE A 223 -113.21 -13.08 1.85
C ILE A 223 -114.14 -14.25 2.20
N ASP A 224 -114.08 -14.75 3.44
CA ASP A 224 -114.93 -15.86 3.89
C ASP A 224 -116.42 -15.45 3.94
N LYS A 225 -116.72 -14.24 4.43
CA LYS A 225 -118.09 -13.70 4.42
C LYS A 225 -118.64 -13.55 3.00
N ILE A 226 -117.82 -13.07 2.05
CA ILE A 226 -118.20 -12.96 0.63
C ILE A 226 -118.50 -14.34 0.03
N HIS A 227 -117.69 -15.37 0.37
CA HIS A 227 -117.94 -16.73 -0.09
C HIS A 227 -119.25 -17.33 0.44
N ILE A 228 -119.60 -17.06 1.71
CA ILE A 228 -120.87 -17.51 2.30
C ILE A 228 -122.05 -16.85 1.59
N LEU A 229 -122.02 -15.53 1.43
CA LEU A 229 -123.06 -14.77 0.74
C LEU A 229 -123.22 -15.21 -0.72
N LYS A 230 -122.11 -15.53 -1.40
CA LYS A 230 -122.14 -16.10 -2.76
C LYS A 230 -122.88 -17.44 -2.81
N LYS A 231 -122.64 -18.33 -1.85
CA LYS A 231 -123.33 -19.63 -1.77
C LYS A 231 -124.83 -19.46 -1.49
N GLU A 232 -125.20 -18.54 -0.60
CA GLU A 232 -126.60 -18.22 -0.32
C GLU A 232 -127.31 -17.64 -1.54
N LEU A 233 -126.66 -16.72 -2.26
CA LEU A 233 -127.20 -16.10 -3.47
C LEU A 233 -127.43 -17.13 -4.59
N ILE A 234 -126.50 -18.08 -4.77
CA ILE A 234 -126.65 -19.18 -5.73
C ILE A 234 -127.79 -20.10 -5.29
N ALA A 235 -127.85 -20.49 -4.01
CA ALA A 235 -128.88 -21.38 -3.50
C ALA A 235 -130.30 -20.79 -3.58
N GLU A 236 -130.44 -19.46 -3.44
CA GLU A 236 -131.73 -18.79 -3.58
C GLU A 236 -132.11 -18.57 -5.06
N ASN A 237 -131.12 -18.36 -5.93
CA ASN A 237 -131.34 -18.31 -7.38
C ASN A 237 -131.76 -19.68 -7.96
N ASP A 238 -131.27 -20.78 -7.39
CA ASP A 238 -131.65 -22.15 -7.79
C ASP A 238 -133.09 -22.52 -7.35
N LYS A 239 -133.65 -21.85 -6.33
CA LYS A 239 -135.05 -22.04 -5.91
C LYS A 239 -136.04 -21.31 -6.82
N LEU A 240 -135.58 -20.33 -7.59
CA LEU A 240 -136.39 -19.65 -8.59
C LEU A 240 -136.51 -20.55 -9.82
N GLY A 241 -137.73 -20.90 -10.22
CA GLY A 241 -137.99 -21.76 -11.39
C GLY A 241 -137.47 -21.21 -12.74
N SER A 242 -136.90 -20.01 -12.74
CA SER A 242 -136.11 -19.43 -13.82
C SER A 242 -134.83 -18.82 -13.21
N PRO A 243 -133.66 -19.46 -13.31
CA PRO A 243 -132.43 -18.93 -12.71
C PRO A 243 -132.00 -17.64 -13.42
N ILE A 244 -131.70 -16.60 -12.65
CA ILE A 244 -131.15 -15.32 -13.14
C ILE A 244 -129.64 -15.49 -13.35
N ASP A 245 -129.08 -14.89 -14.41
CA ASP A 245 -127.63 -14.92 -14.65
C ASP A 245 -126.89 -14.00 -13.66
N ILE A 246 -126.33 -14.63 -12.62
CA ILE A 246 -125.59 -13.94 -11.55
C ILE A 246 -124.12 -13.65 -11.96
N SER A 247 -123.66 -14.09 -13.14
CA SER A 247 -122.28 -13.87 -13.60
C SER A 247 -121.92 -12.38 -13.66
N THR A 248 -122.88 -11.54 -14.02
CA THR A 248 -122.74 -10.08 -14.12
C THR A 248 -122.65 -9.35 -12.78
N VAL A 249 -123.05 -9.98 -11.67
CA VAL A 249 -122.95 -9.41 -10.31
C VAL A 249 -121.55 -9.63 -9.73
N PHE A 250 -120.85 -10.68 -10.17
CA PHE A 250 -119.51 -11.02 -9.69
C PHE A 250 -118.38 -10.43 -10.54
N THR A 251 -118.69 -9.85 -11.71
CA THR A 251 -117.70 -9.11 -12.50
C THR A 251 -117.56 -7.70 -11.96
N VAL A 252 -116.48 -7.45 -11.21
CA VAL A 252 -116.12 -6.09 -10.79
C VAL A 252 -115.65 -5.33 -12.03
N GLN A 253 -116.53 -4.50 -12.61
CA GLN A 253 -116.19 -3.60 -13.73
C GLN A 253 -114.95 -2.78 -13.35
N GLY A 254 -113.84 -3.00 -14.06
CA GLY A 254 -112.55 -2.33 -13.83
C GLY A 254 -111.35 -3.26 -13.59
N TYR A 255 -111.56 -4.52 -13.24
CA TYR A 255 -110.46 -5.49 -12.98
C TYR A 255 -109.92 -6.21 -14.24
N GLU A 256 -110.61 -6.15 -15.38
CA GLU A 256 -110.14 -6.72 -16.65
C GLU A 256 -108.81 -6.09 -17.12
N ASN A 257 -108.58 -4.81 -16.78
CA ASN A 257 -107.41 -4.06 -17.20
C ASN A 257 -106.17 -4.27 -16.30
N ILE A 258 -106.31 -4.93 -15.15
CA ILE A 258 -105.17 -5.15 -14.24
C ILE A 258 -104.23 -6.20 -14.82
N HIS A 259 -104.75 -7.28 -15.41
CA HIS A 259 -103.90 -8.26 -16.08
C HIS A 259 -103.20 -7.69 -17.32
N LEU A 260 -103.85 -6.74 -18.03
CA LEU A 260 -103.22 -6.04 -19.14
C LEU A 260 -102.09 -5.13 -18.65
N LYS A 261 -102.32 -4.34 -17.58
CA LYS A 261 -101.26 -3.53 -16.95
C LYS A 261 -100.13 -4.36 -16.38
N CYS A 262 -100.41 -5.46 -15.67
CA CYS A 262 -99.36 -6.35 -15.17
C CYS A 262 -98.56 -7.00 -16.32
N LYS A 263 -99.19 -7.26 -17.47
CA LYS A 263 -98.50 -7.76 -18.65
C LYS A 263 -97.62 -6.69 -19.28
N GLU A 264 -98.12 -5.46 -19.39
CA GLU A 264 -97.34 -4.30 -19.86
C GLU A 264 -96.16 -4.01 -18.93
N GLU A 265 -96.35 -4.06 -17.61
CA GLU A 265 -95.29 -3.92 -16.60
C GLU A 265 -94.28 -5.06 -16.69
N TYR A 266 -94.72 -6.30 -16.88
CA TYR A 266 -93.84 -7.45 -17.09
C TYR A 266 -93.01 -7.32 -18.38
N ASP A 267 -93.66 -6.92 -19.49
CA ASP A 267 -92.99 -6.72 -20.76
C ASP A 267 -91.98 -5.56 -20.70
N THR A 268 -92.32 -4.48 -19.98
CA THR A 268 -91.40 -3.35 -19.70
C THR A 268 -90.21 -3.79 -18.85
N LEU A 269 -90.46 -4.51 -17.75
CA LEU A 269 -89.41 -5.03 -16.87
C LEU A 269 -88.50 -6.02 -17.58
N LYS A 270 -89.07 -6.82 -18.50
CA LYS A 270 -88.31 -7.74 -19.34
C LYS A 270 -87.42 -6.99 -20.32
N MET A 271 -87.91 -5.92 -20.94
CA MET A 271 -87.09 -5.04 -21.78
C MET A 271 -85.98 -4.35 -20.98
N GLU A 272 -86.26 -3.87 -19.77
CA GLU A 272 -85.25 -3.29 -18.87
C GLU A 272 -84.20 -4.33 -18.47
N PHE A 273 -84.61 -5.57 -18.19
CA PHE A 273 -83.70 -6.67 -17.88
C PHE A 273 -82.81 -7.05 -19.07
N ASP A 274 -83.38 -7.12 -20.28
CA ASP A 274 -82.62 -7.39 -21.49
C ASP A 274 -81.63 -6.25 -21.79
N LEU A 275 -82.02 -4.99 -21.56
CA LEU A 275 -81.14 -3.82 -21.67
C LEU A 275 -80.03 -3.85 -20.62
N TYR A 276 -80.36 -4.18 -19.36
CA TYR A 276 -79.40 -4.32 -18.27
C TYR A 276 -78.41 -5.45 -18.55
N LYS A 277 -78.87 -6.58 -19.09
CA LYS A 277 -78.02 -7.69 -19.52
C LYS A 277 -77.09 -7.29 -20.67
N GLN A 278 -77.57 -6.46 -21.60
CA GLN A 278 -76.76 -5.93 -22.69
C GLN A 278 -75.75 -4.88 -22.19
N GLN A 279 -76.11 -4.04 -21.23
CA GLN A 279 -75.20 -3.14 -20.52
C GLN A 279 -74.16 -3.89 -19.70
N MET A 280 -74.53 -4.99 -19.04
CA MET A 280 -73.59 -5.86 -18.32
C MET A 280 -72.62 -6.54 -19.28
N LYS A 281 -73.07 -7.00 -20.45
CA LYS A 281 -72.16 -7.49 -21.51
C LYS A 281 -71.23 -6.41 -22.06
N MET A 282 -71.71 -5.17 -22.19
CA MET A 282 -70.87 -4.01 -22.55
C MET A 282 -69.91 -3.62 -21.43
N ARG A 283 -70.26 -3.88 -20.16
CA ARG A 283 -69.39 -3.69 -18.98
C ARG A 283 -68.35 -4.80 -18.84
N GLU A 284 -68.67 -6.03 -19.25
CA GLU A 284 -67.75 -7.18 -19.33
C GLU A 284 -66.72 -7.01 -20.46
N VAL A 285 -67.06 -6.27 -21.52
CA VAL A 285 -66.15 -5.85 -22.60
C VAL A 285 -65.58 -4.43 -22.35
N GLY A 286 -65.91 -3.82 -21.20
CA GLY A 286 -65.43 -2.51 -20.76
C GLY A 286 -63.97 -2.58 -20.29
N SER A 287 -63.09 -2.05 -21.13
CA SER A 287 -61.63 -2.06 -21.05
C SER A 287 -61.03 -1.18 -19.94
N GLU A 288 -61.27 -1.48 -18.67
CA GLU A 288 -60.49 -0.91 -17.56
C GLU A 288 -59.82 -2.02 -16.75
N THR A 289 -60.55 -3.09 -16.39
CA THR A 289 -59.98 -4.17 -15.57
C THR A 289 -58.94 -5.01 -16.31
N ASP A 290 -59.00 -5.16 -17.64
CA ASP A 290 -58.00 -5.92 -18.41
C ASP A 290 -56.75 -5.06 -18.71
N SER A 291 -56.89 -3.73 -18.76
CA SER A 291 -55.76 -2.80 -18.89
C SER A 291 -55.02 -2.66 -17.54
N ASP A 292 -55.75 -2.49 -16.44
CA ASP A 292 -55.19 -2.42 -15.09
C ASP A 292 -54.49 -3.73 -14.71
N VAL A 293 -55.06 -4.89 -15.08
CA VAL A 293 -54.39 -6.18 -14.89
C VAL A 293 -53.13 -6.29 -15.72
N GLY A 294 -53.10 -5.75 -16.94
CA GLY A 294 -51.91 -5.66 -17.78
C GLY A 294 -50.82 -4.78 -17.17
N ASP A 295 -51.19 -3.59 -16.68
CA ASP A 295 -50.29 -2.62 -16.06
C ASP A 295 -49.72 -3.16 -14.75
N LEU A 296 -50.55 -3.78 -13.90
CA LEU A 296 -50.10 -4.47 -12.69
C LEU A 296 -49.16 -5.63 -13.01
N LYS A 297 -49.37 -6.35 -14.13
CA LYS A 297 -48.47 -7.43 -14.56
C LYS A 297 -47.09 -6.89 -14.99
N ASN A 298 -47.09 -5.76 -15.69
CA ASN A 298 -45.87 -5.07 -16.11
C ASN A 298 -45.12 -4.49 -14.90
N GLU A 299 -45.84 -3.92 -13.94
CA GLU A 299 -45.26 -3.41 -12.69
C GLU A 299 -44.67 -4.55 -11.84
N ILE A 300 -45.36 -5.69 -11.74
CA ILE A 300 -44.83 -6.89 -11.09
C ILE A 300 -43.57 -7.40 -11.80
N ALA A 301 -43.50 -7.33 -13.13
CA ALA A 301 -42.31 -7.74 -13.87
C ALA A 301 -41.11 -6.81 -13.58
N LEU A 302 -41.33 -5.49 -13.60
CA LEU A 302 -40.30 -4.50 -13.26
C LEU A 302 -39.84 -4.60 -11.80
N LEU A 303 -40.76 -4.86 -10.87
CA LEU A 303 -40.42 -5.08 -9.47
C LEU A 303 -39.61 -6.36 -9.27
N LYS A 304 -39.91 -7.43 -10.00
CA LYS A 304 -39.11 -8.66 -9.98
C LYS A 304 -37.69 -8.42 -10.52
N GLU A 305 -37.56 -7.66 -11.61
CA GLU A 305 -36.25 -7.30 -12.15
C GLU A 305 -35.45 -6.43 -11.17
N LYS A 306 -36.08 -5.43 -10.54
CA LYS A 306 -35.45 -4.63 -9.48
C LYS A 306 -35.03 -5.46 -8.27
N VAL A 307 -35.83 -6.44 -7.87
CA VAL A 307 -35.47 -7.36 -6.78
C VAL A 307 -34.26 -8.21 -7.15
N GLU A 308 -34.18 -8.65 -8.41
CA GLU A 308 -33.03 -9.43 -8.89
C GLU A 308 -31.76 -8.59 -8.97
N THR A 309 -31.85 -7.35 -9.46
CA THR A 309 -30.70 -6.43 -9.47
C THR A 309 -30.24 -6.09 -8.06
N TYR A 310 -31.16 -5.82 -7.12
CA TYR A 310 -30.79 -5.57 -5.72
C TYR A 310 -30.16 -6.81 -5.06
N LYS A 311 -30.58 -8.03 -5.41
CA LYS A 311 -29.90 -9.24 -4.94
C LYS A 311 -28.49 -9.33 -5.48
N MET A 312 -28.27 -9.07 -6.77
CA MET A 312 -26.93 -9.08 -7.36
C MET A 312 -26.01 -8.07 -6.67
N VAL A 313 -26.47 -6.84 -6.46
CA VAL A 313 -25.70 -5.79 -5.78
C VAL A 313 -25.40 -6.16 -4.33
N LEU A 314 -26.35 -6.77 -3.61
CA LEU A 314 -26.13 -7.23 -2.24
C LEU A 314 -25.06 -8.34 -2.17
N GLU A 315 -25.06 -9.24 -3.15
CA GLU A 315 -24.10 -10.35 -3.21
C GLU A 315 -22.70 -9.87 -3.62
N GLU A 316 -22.61 -8.87 -4.50
CA GLU A 316 -21.36 -8.16 -4.81
C GLU A 316 -20.82 -7.42 -3.57
N GLU A 317 -21.66 -6.70 -2.84
CA GLU A 317 -21.24 -6.00 -1.62
C GLU A 317 -20.78 -6.97 -0.51
N LYS A 318 -21.43 -8.13 -0.38
CA LYS A 318 -20.98 -9.20 0.52
C LYS A 318 -19.62 -9.75 0.10
N GLN A 319 -19.39 -9.94 -1.19
CA GLN A 319 -18.13 -10.43 -1.72
C GLN A 319 -17.00 -9.40 -1.48
N ASP A 320 -17.26 -8.12 -1.73
CA ASP A 320 -16.33 -7.03 -1.43
C ASP A 320 -15.99 -6.94 0.06
N LYS A 321 -17.01 -7.10 0.93
CA LYS A 321 -16.80 -7.17 2.39
C LYS A 321 -15.96 -8.38 2.79
N LEU A 322 -16.16 -9.53 2.15
CA LEU A 322 -15.37 -10.74 2.42
C LEU A 322 -13.91 -10.56 1.98
N ASP A 323 -13.69 -9.97 0.82
CA ASP A 323 -12.35 -9.77 0.27
C ASP A 323 -11.60 -8.66 1.02
N THR A 324 -12.29 -7.62 1.49
CA THR A 324 -11.69 -6.65 2.43
C THR A 324 -11.36 -7.30 3.77
N LEU A 325 -12.22 -8.17 4.32
CA LEU A 325 -11.92 -8.89 5.57
C LEU A 325 -10.69 -9.79 5.44
N LYS A 326 -10.53 -10.50 4.32
CA LYS A 326 -9.32 -11.28 4.02
C LYS A 326 -8.08 -10.41 3.93
N LEU A 327 -8.18 -9.22 3.34
CA LEU A 327 -7.08 -8.27 3.28
C LEU A 327 -6.65 -7.81 4.68
N TYR A 328 -7.62 -7.56 5.57
CA TYR A 328 -7.34 -7.21 6.97
C TYR A 328 -6.74 -8.39 7.76
N GLU A 329 -7.18 -9.63 7.53
CA GLU A 329 -6.55 -10.81 8.15
C GLU A 329 -5.11 -11.03 7.67
N GLU A 330 -4.84 -10.73 6.41
CA GLU A 330 -3.49 -10.80 5.81
C GLU A 330 -2.56 -9.68 6.37
N ASP A 331 -3.10 -8.48 6.61
CA ASP A 331 -2.38 -7.37 7.27
C ASP A 331 -2.12 -7.61 8.77
N VAL A 332 -2.98 -8.40 9.45
CA VAL A 332 -2.79 -8.77 10.86
C VAL A 332 -1.79 -9.94 11.02
N THR A 333 -1.62 -10.77 9.98
CA THR A 333 -0.66 -11.89 9.97
C THR A 333 0.72 -11.50 9.43
N ALA A 334 0.83 -10.39 8.68
CA ALA A 334 2.11 -9.79 8.33
C ALA A 334 2.73 -9.07 9.56
N PRO A 335 3.98 -9.38 9.97
CA PRO A 335 4.66 -8.64 11.02
C PRO A 335 4.67 -7.15 10.69
N PRO A 336 4.33 -6.25 11.63
CA PRO A 336 4.07 -4.85 11.32
C PRO A 336 5.27 -4.27 10.54
N HIS A 337 5.04 -3.89 9.29
CA HIS A 337 6.08 -3.45 8.37
C HIS A 337 6.91 -2.29 8.95
N MET A 338 6.27 -1.41 9.72
CA MET A 338 6.95 -0.34 10.46
C MET A 338 7.87 -0.84 11.57
N LEU A 339 7.55 -1.95 12.26
CA LEU A 339 8.41 -2.55 13.29
C LEU A 339 9.60 -3.25 12.65
N HIS A 340 9.41 -3.94 11.52
CA HIS A 340 10.51 -4.53 10.75
C HIS A 340 11.45 -3.45 10.20
N TYR A 341 10.89 -2.36 9.65
CA TYR A 341 11.66 -1.23 9.15
C TYR A 341 12.41 -0.50 10.28
N ALA A 342 11.77 -0.25 11.43
CA ALA A 342 12.41 0.34 12.59
C ALA A 342 13.54 -0.56 13.14
N HIS A 343 13.34 -1.88 13.15
CA HIS A 343 14.36 -2.84 13.56
C HIS A 343 15.53 -2.89 12.58
N GLU A 344 15.28 -2.83 11.27
CA GLU A 344 16.35 -2.70 10.27
C GLU A 344 17.12 -1.39 10.41
N LEU A 345 16.43 -0.26 10.67
CA LEU A 345 17.08 1.02 10.90
C LEU A 345 18.00 0.96 12.14
N ALA A 346 17.48 0.45 13.25
CA ALA A 346 18.24 0.30 14.49
C ALA A 346 19.48 -0.60 14.31
N ARG A 347 19.34 -1.67 13.51
CA ARG A 347 20.46 -2.54 13.16
C ARG A 347 21.52 -1.82 12.32
N LYS A 348 21.10 -1.07 11.30
CA LYS A 348 22.00 -0.26 10.48
C LYS A 348 22.72 0.80 11.30
N ASP A 349 22.04 1.45 12.24
CA ASP A 349 22.65 2.46 13.12
C ASP A 349 23.69 1.84 14.07
N LEU A 350 23.44 0.63 14.57
CA LEU A 350 24.39 -0.12 15.38
C LEU A 350 25.65 -0.46 14.56
N ASP A 351 25.47 -0.98 13.34
CA ASP A 351 26.57 -1.35 12.44
C ASP A 351 27.39 -0.11 12.05
N ILE A 352 26.72 1.02 11.73
CA ILE A 352 27.38 2.30 11.46
C ILE A 352 28.18 2.76 12.70
N SER A 353 27.62 2.63 13.91
CA SER A 353 28.33 3.00 15.12
C SER A 353 29.55 2.11 15.39
N GLN A 354 29.47 0.81 15.08
CA GLN A 354 30.60 -0.11 15.21
C GLN A 354 31.70 0.23 14.20
N LEU A 355 31.34 0.41 12.92
CA LEU A 355 32.27 0.80 11.86
C LEU A 355 32.98 2.13 12.17
N ARG A 356 32.29 3.10 12.78
CA ARG A 356 32.90 4.36 13.23
C ARG A 356 33.95 4.14 14.33
N LYS A 357 33.67 3.24 15.29
CA LYS A 357 34.63 2.90 16.36
C LYS A 357 35.85 2.18 15.78
N GLU A 358 35.65 1.19 14.93
CA GLU A 358 36.73 0.47 14.26
C GLU A 358 37.60 1.40 13.41
N LYS A 359 36.97 2.28 12.61
CA LYS A 359 37.66 3.33 11.86
C LYS A 359 38.57 4.16 12.77
N HIS A 360 38.05 4.65 13.90
CA HIS A 360 38.82 5.47 14.83
C HIS A 360 40.02 4.70 15.42
N ILE A 361 39.84 3.42 15.77
CA ILE A 361 40.92 2.56 16.27
C ILE A 361 41.99 2.38 15.18
N MET A 362 41.58 2.07 13.95
CA MET A 362 42.49 1.87 12.83
C MET A 362 43.26 3.15 12.50
N GLU A 363 42.60 4.30 12.45
CA GLU A 363 43.26 5.61 12.26
C GLU A 363 44.29 5.90 13.36
N GLY A 364 43.98 5.56 14.62
CA GLY A 364 44.92 5.62 15.74
C GLY A 364 46.14 4.72 15.55
N GLN A 365 45.93 3.48 15.14
CA GLN A 365 47.01 2.52 14.84
C GLN A 365 47.90 2.98 13.67
N PHE A 366 47.30 3.53 12.60
CA PHE A 366 48.05 4.10 11.48
C PHE A 366 48.89 5.31 11.90
N ARG A 367 48.36 6.18 12.76
CA ARG A 367 49.12 7.30 13.36
C ARG A 367 50.31 6.78 14.17
N LEU A 368 50.09 5.83 15.07
CA LEU A 368 51.15 5.20 15.88
C LEU A 368 52.24 4.56 15.01
N ARG A 369 51.84 3.78 13.99
CA ARG A 369 52.79 3.15 13.06
C ARG A 369 53.63 4.18 12.30
N ARG A 370 53.03 5.31 11.92
CA ARG A 370 53.75 6.41 11.25
C ARG A 370 54.74 7.09 12.20
N ILE A 371 54.37 7.28 13.47
CA ILE A 371 55.27 7.83 14.50
C ILE A 371 56.44 6.88 14.75
N GLN A 372 56.18 5.58 14.96
CA GLN A 372 57.22 4.56 15.17
C GLN A 372 58.17 4.44 13.96
N SER A 373 57.64 4.52 12.74
CA SER A 373 58.47 4.54 11.53
C SER A 373 59.33 5.81 11.45
N ARG A 374 58.82 6.97 11.90
CA ARG A 374 59.60 8.22 11.96
C ARG A 374 60.67 8.18 13.05
N GLU A 375 60.38 7.59 14.21
CA GLU A 375 61.36 7.37 15.27
C GLU A 375 62.49 6.45 14.81
N GLY A 376 62.18 5.36 14.10
CA GLY A 376 63.19 4.50 13.49
C GLY A 376 64.08 5.23 12.47
N ALA A 377 63.48 6.00 11.57
CA ALA A 377 64.22 6.79 10.57
C ALA A 377 65.06 7.91 11.22
N ASN A 378 64.54 8.57 12.26
CA ASN A 378 65.28 9.59 13.02
C ASN A 378 66.48 8.99 13.77
N LEU A 379 66.32 7.79 14.35
CA LEU A 379 67.39 7.04 15.01
C LEU A 379 68.49 6.63 14.02
N GLU A 380 68.09 6.16 12.83
CA GLU A 380 69.03 5.81 11.77
C GLU A 380 69.80 7.03 11.26
N TYR A 381 69.10 8.15 11.05
CA TYR A 381 69.73 9.43 10.70
C TYR A 381 70.71 9.87 11.80
N LEU A 382 70.29 9.86 13.07
CA LEU A 382 71.14 10.25 14.19
C LEU A 382 72.41 9.37 14.26
N LYS A 383 72.29 8.05 14.07
CA LYS A 383 73.42 7.13 14.02
C LYS A 383 74.41 7.52 12.92
N ASN A 384 73.91 7.87 11.73
CA ASN A 384 74.76 8.27 10.61
C ASN A 384 75.47 9.61 10.87
N VAL A 385 74.78 10.61 11.42
CA VAL A 385 75.39 11.91 11.73
C VAL A 385 76.42 11.78 12.86
N VAL A 386 76.15 11.00 13.91
CA VAL A 386 77.11 10.74 14.99
C VAL A 386 78.34 9.98 14.47
N MET A 387 78.14 8.95 13.65
CA MET A 387 79.24 8.22 13.03
C MET A 387 80.10 9.13 12.15
N ALA A 388 79.47 9.97 11.32
CA ALA A 388 80.17 10.96 10.49
C ALA A 388 80.96 11.97 11.34
N TYR A 389 80.38 12.47 12.44
CA TYR A 389 81.07 13.35 13.38
C TYR A 389 82.35 12.71 13.95
N LEU A 390 82.27 11.45 14.40
CA LEU A 390 83.42 10.73 14.97
C LEU A 390 84.52 10.41 13.93
N MET A 391 84.12 10.15 12.68
CA MET A 391 85.04 9.76 11.60
C MET A 391 85.65 10.97 10.85
N SER A 392 85.00 12.14 10.93
CA SER A 392 85.47 13.35 10.25
C SER A 392 86.77 13.89 10.86
N THR A 393 87.72 14.23 10.01
CA THR A 393 89.03 14.78 10.38
C THR A 393 89.06 16.31 10.36
N ASP A 394 88.05 16.94 9.76
CA ASP A 394 87.94 18.39 9.59
C ASP A 394 87.01 19.05 10.62
N ASN A 395 87.39 20.24 11.10
CA ASN A 395 86.59 20.97 12.09
C ASN A 395 85.28 21.52 11.50
N ALA A 396 85.24 21.83 10.19
CA ALA A 396 84.04 22.36 9.54
C ALA A 396 82.94 21.29 9.40
N GLY A 397 83.30 20.11 8.92
CA GLY A 397 82.45 18.94 8.80
C GLY A 397 81.95 18.47 10.17
N ARG A 398 82.83 18.37 11.17
CA ARG A 398 82.40 18.07 12.55
C ARG A 398 81.42 19.12 13.09
N LYS A 399 81.68 20.42 12.90
CA LYS A 399 80.76 21.47 13.35
C LYS A 399 79.39 21.38 12.66
N HIS A 400 79.36 21.02 11.38
CA HIS A 400 78.12 20.80 10.64
C HIS A 400 77.35 19.57 11.16
N MET A 401 78.04 18.44 11.37
CA MET A 401 77.42 17.23 11.94
C MET A 401 76.95 17.47 13.39
N LEU A 402 77.70 18.22 14.19
CA LEU A 402 77.30 18.60 15.55
C LEU A 402 76.01 19.43 15.57
N ASN A 403 75.86 20.36 14.61
CA ASN A 403 74.62 21.14 14.48
C ASN A 403 73.43 20.26 14.12
N ALA A 404 73.63 19.25 13.26
CA ALA A 404 72.58 18.28 12.92
C ALA A 404 72.23 17.38 14.12
N ILE A 405 73.22 16.91 14.90
CA ILE A 405 73.00 16.15 16.15
C ILE A 405 72.20 16.99 17.15
N ALA A 406 72.63 18.25 17.37
CA ALA A 406 71.95 19.18 18.27
C ALA A 406 70.50 19.46 17.87
N ALA A 407 70.21 19.49 16.56
CA ALA A 407 68.86 19.68 16.04
C ALA A 407 67.96 18.45 16.26
N VAL A 408 68.48 17.25 16.03
CA VAL A 408 67.74 15.97 16.19
C VAL A 408 67.50 15.64 17.66
N LEU A 409 68.48 15.93 18.54
CA LEU A 409 68.39 15.70 19.99
C LEU A 409 67.81 16.87 20.76
N HIS A 410 67.37 17.93 20.07
CA HIS A 410 66.78 19.13 20.68
C HIS A 410 67.65 19.75 21.80
N PHE A 411 68.94 19.95 21.53
CA PHE A 411 69.83 20.62 22.48
C PHE A 411 69.33 22.03 22.79
N THR A 412 69.35 22.37 24.06
CA THR A 412 69.14 23.75 24.51
C THR A 412 70.27 24.65 24.01
N THR A 413 69.99 25.94 23.91
CA THR A 413 70.99 26.96 23.54
C THR A 413 72.20 26.95 24.47
N ASN A 414 72.03 26.59 25.75
CA ASN A 414 73.11 26.47 26.72
C ASN A 414 73.96 25.22 26.47
N GLU A 415 73.36 24.06 26.26
CA GLU A 415 74.09 22.82 25.94
C GLU A 415 74.90 22.98 24.65
N LYS A 416 74.30 23.60 23.62
CA LYS A 416 74.98 23.87 22.36
C LYS A 416 76.21 24.78 22.55
N LYS A 417 76.08 25.84 23.36
CA LYS A 417 77.20 26.74 23.68
C LYS A 417 78.30 26.05 24.48
N SER A 418 77.96 25.25 25.49
CA SER A 418 78.93 24.50 26.29
C SER A 418 79.74 23.52 25.44
N VAL A 419 79.09 22.82 24.50
CA VAL A 419 79.79 21.88 23.60
C VAL A 419 80.68 22.63 22.60
N LEU A 420 80.20 23.73 22.01
CA LEU A 420 81.00 24.55 21.08
C LEU A 420 82.22 25.19 21.76
N SER A 421 82.07 25.65 23.00
CA SER A 421 83.15 26.24 23.80
C SER A 421 84.20 25.19 24.17
N ASN A 422 83.79 23.99 24.60
CA ASN A 422 84.71 22.88 24.89
C ASN A 422 85.48 22.40 23.65
N LEU A 423 84.91 22.54 22.45
CA LEU A 423 85.56 22.18 21.19
C LEU A 423 86.40 23.33 20.58
N GLY A 424 86.43 24.51 21.23
CA GLY A 424 87.17 25.68 20.76
C GLY A 424 86.61 26.29 19.46
N TRP A 425 85.30 26.09 19.18
CA TRP A 425 84.63 26.55 17.95
C TRP A 425 83.70 27.74 18.17
N ASP A 426 84.05 28.60 19.12
CA ASP A 426 83.29 29.81 19.41
C ASP A 426 83.14 30.67 18.16
N VAL A 427 81.89 31.04 17.87
CA VAL A 427 81.52 32.00 16.84
C VAL A 427 81.46 33.35 17.55
N GLN A 428 82.40 34.25 17.23
CA GLN A 428 82.17 35.67 17.43
C GLN A 428 80.89 36.04 16.66
N VAL A 429 79.96 36.62 17.42
CA VAL A 429 78.57 37.02 17.11
C VAL A 429 78.30 37.32 15.64
#